data_AF-A0A8D5A6F4-F1
#
_entry.id   AF-A0A8D5A6F4-F1
#
_cell.length_a   1.000
_cell.length_b   1.000
_cell.length_c   1.000
_cell.angle_alpha   90.00
_cell.angle_beta   90.00
_cell.angle_gamma   90.00
#
_symmetry.space_group_name_H-M   'P 1'
#
loop_
_entity.id
_entity.type
_entity.pdbx_description
1 polymer ?
#
loop_
_entity_poly.entity_id
_entity_poly.type
_entity_poly.pdbx_seq_one_letter_code
_entity_poly.pdbx_strand_id
1 'polypeptide(L)' 'MDVDLPKGCLIGTYVRDGKAFIPDGRSALHAGDRAIVIVEADQASDVLSFFKGGD' A
#
# COMPACT_ATOMS: atom_id res chain seq x y z
N MET A 1 -2.26 10.59 10.28
CA MET A 1 -3.64 10.54 9.75
C MET A 1 -3.84 9.11 9.31
N ASP A 2 -4.92 8.48 9.76
CA ASP A 2 -5.23 7.12 9.34
C ASP A 2 -5.69 7.14 7.88
N VAL A 3 -5.43 6.05 7.16
CA VAL A 3 -5.78 5.90 5.75
C VAL A 3 -6.99 4.98 5.64
N ASP A 4 -8.01 5.44 4.93
CA ASP A 4 -9.14 4.61 4.50
C ASP A 4 -8.73 3.76 3.29
N LEU A 5 -8.05 2.65 3.56
CA LEU A 5 -7.72 1.68 2.51
C LEU A 5 -9.01 1.08 1.92
N PRO A 6 -9.03 0.78 0.60
CA PRO A 6 -10.11 0.01 0.01
C PRO A 6 -10.33 -1.32 0.73
N LYS A 7 -11.56 -1.83 0.74
CA LYS A 7 -11.85 -3.14 1.33
C LYS A 7 -11.09 -4.24 0.60
N GLY A 8 -10.76 -5.31 1.33
CA GLY A 8 -10.04 -6.45 0.76
C GLY A 8 -8.57 -6.15 0.42
N CYS A 9 -8.01 -5.03 0.91
CA CYS A 9 -6.63 -4.60 0.68
C CYS A 9 -5.79 -4.70 1.96
N LEU A 10 -4.59 -5.27 1.84
CA LEU A 10 -3.60 -5.34 2.92
C LEU A 10 -2.22 -4.92 2.42
N ILE A 11 -1.61 -3.95 3.11
CA ILE A 11 -0.17 -3.66 2.94
C ILE A 11 0.62 -4.76 3.65
N GLY A 12 1.21 -5.68 2.89
CA GLY A 12 2.00 -6.78 3.46
C GLY A 12 3.41 -6.33 3.85
N THR A 13 4.04 -5.52 3.00
CA THR A 13 5.39 -4.99 3.21
C THR A 13 5.63 -3.77 2.33
N TYR A 14 6.67 -3.00 2.63
CA TYR A 14 7.18 -1.98 1.71
C TYR A 14 8.70 -2.05 1.62
N VAL A 15 9.24 -1.64 0.46
CA VAL A 15 10.67 -1.55 0.20
C VAL A 15 11.08 -0.09 0.15
N ARG A 16 12.03 0.28 1.03
CA ARG A 16 12.66 1.60 1.09
C ARG A 16 14.17 1.42 1.02
N ASP A 17 14.84 2.16 0.13
CA ASP A 17 16.30 2.09 -0.06
C ASP A 17 16.84 0.65 -0.22
N GLY A 18 16.11 -0.18 -0.95
CA GLY A 18 16.47 -1.57 -1.22
C GLY A 18 16.24 -2.55 -0.05
N LYS A 19 15.67 -2.10 1.07
CA LYS A 19 15.36 -2.93 2.25
C LYS A 19 13.87 -3.11 2.40
N ALA A 20 13.44 -4.33 2.75
CA ALA A 20 12.05 -4.65 3.03
C ALA A 20 11.71 -4.42 4.50
N PHE A 21 10.49 -3.92 4.76
CA PHE A 21 9.98 -3.60 6.09
C PHE A 21 8.59 -4.22 6.28
N ILE A 22 8.35 -4.84 7.43
CA ILE A 22 7.02 -5.33 7.81
C ILE A 22 6.30 -4.17 8.52
N PRO A 23 5.16 -3.68 8.01
CA PRO A 23 4.44 -2.59 8.60
C PRO A 23 3.69 -3.02 9.86
N ASP A 24 3.52 -2.08 10.77
CA ASP A 24 2.56 -2.10 11.86
C ASP A 24 1.55 -0.95 11.69
N GLY A 25 0.58 -0.81 12.60
CA GLY A 25 -0.41 0.27 12.56
C GLY A 25 0.15 1.68 12.71
N ARG A 26 1.46 1.85 12.95
CA ARG A 26 2.14 3.14 13.05
C ARG A 26 3.07 3.42 11.86
N SER A 27 3.23 2.44 10.98
CA SER A 27 4.12 2.53 9.84
C SER A 27 3.55 3.49 8.78
N ALA A 28 4.39 4.41 8.32
CA ALA A 28 4.00 5.40 7.31
C ALA A 28 4.79 5.17 6.01
N LEU A 29 4.05 5.03 4.90
CA LEU A 29 4.63 5.02 3.57
C LEU A 29 5.04 6.44 3.17
N HIS A 30 6.11 6.55 2.39
CA HIS A 30 6.65 7.79 1.89
C HIS A 30 6.83 7.71 0.37
N ALA A 31 6.93 8.87 -0.29
CA ALA A 31 7.24 8.91 -1.71
C ALA A 31 8.55 8.16 -2.00
N GLY A 32 8.53 7.35 -3.07
CA GLY A 32 9.64 6.47 -3.44
C GLY A 32 9.60 5.08 -2.81
N ASP A 33 8.76 4.85 -1.80
CA ASP A 33 8.53 3.50 -1.30
C ASP A 33 7.83 2.64 -2.36
N ARG A 34 8.21 1.37 -2.40
CA ARG A 34 7.46 0.36 -3.16
C ARG A 34 6.66 -0.50 -2.19
N ALA A 35 5.35 -0.26 -2.13
CA ALA A 35 4.45 -1.10 -1.35
C ALA A 35 4.15 -2.41 -2.08
N ILE A 36 4.15 -3.52 -1.35
CA ILE A 36 3.64 -4.81 -1.81
C ILE A 36 2.30 -5.04 -1.13
N VAL A 37 1.26 -5.15 -1.96
CA VAL A 37 -0.14 -5.17 -1.52
C VAL A 37 -0.74 -6.52 -1.89
N ILE A 38 -1.47 -7.11 -0.94
CA ILE A 38 -2.33 -8.27 -1.18
C ILE A 38 -3.76 -7.75 -1.31
N VAL A 39 -4.44 -8.16 -2.38
CA VAL A 39 -5.79 -7.71 -2.70
C VAL A 39 -6.69 -8.88 -3.06
N GLU A 40 -7.98 -8.77 -2.72
CA GLU A 40 -9.02 -9.59 -3.33
C GLU A 40 -9.12 -9.28 -4.83
N ALA A 41 -9.27 -10.32 -5.64
CA ALA A 41 -9.13 -10.21 -7.09
C ALA A 41 -10.18 -9.29 -7.75
N ASP A 42 -11.39 -9.27 -7.22
CA ASP A 42 -12.49 -8.43 -7.66
C ASP A 42 -12.32 -6.95 -7.24
N GLN A 43 -11.53 -6.66 -6.21
CA GLN A 43 -11.22 -5.31 -5.73
C GLN A 43 -9.95 -4.70 -6.34
N ALA A 44 -9.23 -5.45 -7.19
CA ALA A 44 -7.91 -5.04 -7.69
C ALA A 44 -7.93 -3.69 -8.43
N SER A 45 -8.98 -3.39 -9.19
CA SER A 45 -9.09 -2.14 -9.95
C SER A 45 -9.24 -0.90 -9.06
N ASP A 46 -10.02 -1.02 -7.98
CA ASP A 46 -10.21 0.06 -7.00
C ASP A 46 -8.93 0.32 -6.21
N VAL A 47 -8.23 -0.75 -5.80
CA VAL A 47 -6.94 -0.63 -5.11
C VAL A 47 -5.90 0.02 -6.02
N LEU A 48 -5.80 -0.41 -7.28
CA LEU A 48 -4.86 0.22 -8.22
C LEU A 48 -5.16 1.70 -8.41
N SER A 49 -6.44 2.09 -8.44
CA SER A 49 -6.85 3.50 -8.57
C SER A 49 -6.50 4.32 -7.33
N PHE A 50 -6.59 3.74 -6.13
CA PHE A 50 -6.19 4.39 -4.88
C PHE A 50 -4.68 4.74 -4.84
N PHE A 51 -3.82 3.84 -5.36
CA PHE A 51 -2.37 4.04 -5.39
C PHE A 51 -1.85 4.75 -6.65
N LYS A 52 -2.72 4.99 -7.64
CA LYS A 52 -2.40 5.78 -8.82
C LYS A 52 -2.33 7.24 -8.38
N GLY A 53 -1.14 7.70 -7.97
CA GLY A 53 -0.90 9.10 -7.63
C GLY A 53 -1.41 10.01 -8.75
N GLY A 54 -2.03 11.14 -8.40
CA GLY A 54 -2.37 12.17 -9.37
C GLY A 54 -1.08 12.70 -10.02
N ASP A 55 -1.13 12.87 -11.33
CA ASP A 55 -0.03 13.48 -12.11
C ASP A 55 0.45 14.81 -11.50
#